data_AF-A0A9Q1C3F7-F1
#
_entry.id   AF-A0A9Q1C3F7-F1
#
_cell.length_a   1.000
_cell.length_b   1.000
_cell.length_c   1.000
_cell.angle_alpha   90.00
_cell.angle_beta   90.00
_cell.angle_gamma   90.00
#
_symmetry.space_group_name_H-M   'P 1'
#
loop_
_entity.id
_entity.type
_entity.pdbx_description
1 polymer ?
#
loop_
_entity_poly.entity_id
_entity_poly.type
_entity_poly.pdbx_seq_one_letter_code
_entity_poly.pdbx_strand_id
1 'polypeptide(L)'
;MDVEREPLITTSRETANRRWSKVFWLMLKILSTFHHKTLVSERKCFACKVKEINRRTRNLRMKGKDSDVDLDCFLLTYEYDSCEVQEDTHPLNISSEEDQICEVCDTLWWNYNRKSVRYTEKEIGVSRWNHCGSGYLSQCVILLTISIIVYDILSLLPKMWARQDQALHLVIKGTLFTYLLTYPVMCLCSKFRSFFGCSVPYFTWASTLNARYIVKRGQYLDLSRKGIPGMPFFIVCTCAPLAIALYRSCLFIFLSECKVDIHALATSVIGVILLEMWGFFVYLMYLLRVSFQRQFTLILSYFKEHEGETGICRGVLASAAPDFSCFKEFTCLYVMIMVPIGLIALTTMIIWEYMLTDTCVADDEHLMSVQNHHKRVAWLEMTSAFFLLVAALGGVQVSYLWRDLRFNIVQLRSNRHADFWDTLHRDACRLFKEDNILLATICSSVIGIYIALQFGDQNVAYLVHPCNISNITSNDCF
;
A
#
# COMPACT_ATOMS: atom_id res chain seq x y z
N MET A 1 -28.49 -16.17 -55.12
CA MET A 1 -27.55 -16.66 -54.09
C MET A 1 -27.24 -15.47 -53.20
N ASP A 2 -28.16 -15.21 -52.29
CA ASP A 2 -28.06 -14.13 -51.31
C ASP A 2 -27.15 -14.60 -50.18
N VAL A 3 -26.09 -13.83 -49.96
CA VAL A 3 -25.21 -13.99 -48.79
C VAL A 3 -25.84 -13.16 -47.67
N GLU A 4 -26.56 -13.83 -46.78
CA GLU A 4 -27.06 -13.25 -45.54
C GLU A 4 -25.89 -12.69 -44.72
N ARG A 5 -25.93 -11.38 -44.45
CA ARG A 5 -25.15 -10.76 -43.37
C ARG A 5 -25.82 -11.11 -42.06
N GLU A 6 -25.21 -12.00 -41.28
CA GLU A 6 -25.54 -12.12 -39.86
C GLU A 6 -25.17 -10.82 -39.12
N PRO A 7 -26.05 -10.25 -38.28
CA PRO A 7 -25.79 -9.01 -37.58
C PRO A 7 -24.94 -9.23 -36.31
N LEU A 8 -24.07 -8.24 -36.11
CA LEU A 8 -23.20 -7.98 -34.96
C LEU A 8 -23.98 -7.91 -33.61
N ILE A 9 -24.28 -9.05 -32.97
CA ILE A 9 -24.97 -9.09 -31.66
C ILE A 9 -24.09 -9.67 -30.52
N THR A 10 -22.85 -10.08 -30.79
CA THR A 10 -21.97 -10.72 -29.77
C THR A 10 -21.16 -9.76 -28.87
N THR A 11 -21.10 -8.46 -29.16
CA THR A 11 -20.16 -7.55 -28.47
C THR A 11 -20.60 -7.12 -27.05
N SER A 12 -21.89 -7.14 -26.71
CA SER A 12 -22.35 -6.65 -25.39
C SER A 12 -22.14 -7.66 -24.25
N ARG A 13 -22.21 -8.96 -24.54
CA ARG A 13 -22.06 -10.04 -23.54
C ARG A 13 -20.60 -10.32 -23.21
N GLU A 14 -19.70 -10.23 -24.19
CA GLU A 14 -18.25 -10.39 -23.96
C GLU A 14 -17.63 -9.20 -23.22
N THR A 15 -18.10 -7.98 -23.51
CA THR A 15 -17.65 -6.77 -22.79
C THR A 15 -18.20 -6.71 -21.35
N ALA A 16 -19.40 -7.21 -21.10
CA ALA A 16 -19.93 -7.35 -19.74
C ALA A 16 -19.08 -8.32 -18.89
N ASN A 17 -18.49 -9.34 -19.52
CA ASN A 17 -17.71 -10.38 -18.86
C ASN A 17 -16.26 -9.96 -18.50
N ARG A 18 -15.85 -8.72 -18.84
CA ARG A 18 -14.53 -8.15 -18.53
C ARG A 18 -14.55 -7.12 -17.40
N ARG A 19 -15.73 -6.74 -16.91
CA ARG A 19 -15.86 -5.74 -15.85
C ARG A 19 -15.31 -6.28 -14.54
N TRP A 20 -14.53 -5.46 -13.85
CA TRP A 20 -14.02 -5.82 -12.53
C TRP A 20 -15.07 -5.57 -11.45
N SER A 21 -14.93 -6.24 -10.31
CA SER A 21 -15.83 -6.11 -9.17
C SER A 21 -15.98 -4.64 -8.74
N LYS A 22 -17.22 -4.20 -8.53
CA LYS A 22 -17.53 -2.86 -8.00
C LYS A 22 -16.90 -2.63 -6.62
N VAL A 23 -16.79 -3.68 -5.82
CA VAL A 23 -16.20 -3.62 -4.47
C VAL A 23 -14.71 -3.26 -4.54
N PHE A 24 -13.99 -3.76 -5.54
CA PHE A 24 -12.59 -3.37 -5.77
C PHE A 24 -12.46 -1.87 -6.05
N TRP A 25 -13.31 -1.32 -6.92
CA TRP A 25 -13.30 0.10 -7.24
C TRP A 25 -13.73 0.99 -6.07
N LEU A 26 -14.71 0.55 -5.29
CA LEU A 26 -15.14 1.23 -4.07
C LEU A 26 -14.01 1.31 -3.05
N MET A 27 -13.31 0.20 -2.82
CA MET A 27 -12.15 0.14 -1.93
C MET A 27 -11.07 1.15 -2.35
N LEU A 28 -10.72 1.19 -3.64
CA LEU A 28 -9.73 2.15 -4.15
C LEU A 28 -10.17 3.61 -3.99
N LYS A 29 -11.50 3.87 -3.96
CA LYS A 29 -12.05 5.21 -3.71
C LYS A 29 -11.91 5.61 -2.26
N ILE A 30 -12.25 4.72 -1.34
CA ILE A 30 -12.09 4.94 0.11
C ILE A 30 -10.61 5.20 0.42
N LEU A 31 -9.74 4.42 -0.21
CA LEU A 31 -8.28 4.59 -0.16
C LEU A 31 -7.75 5.83 -0.89
N SER A 32 -8.59 6.65 -1.55
CA SER A 32 -8.11 7.90 -2.17
C SER A 32 -6.88 7.70 -3.09
N THR A 33 -6.87 6.62 -3.86
CA THR A 33 -5.75 6.28 -4.78
C THR A 33 -5.87 6.93 -6.17
N PHE A 34 -7.03 7.51 -6.49
CA PHE A 34 -7.31 8.11 -7.80
C PHE A 34 -6.57 9.43 -7.97
N HIS A 35 -5.84 9.58 -9.07
CA HIS A 35 -5.07 10.79 -9.37
C HIS A 35 -4.90 11.04 -10.88
N HIS A 36 -4.94 9.99 -11.72
CA HIS A 36 -4.66 10.09 -13.15
C HIS A 36 -5.91 10.23 -14.01
N LYS A 37 -5.84 11.06 -15.06
CA LYS A 37 -6.87 11.16 -16.10
C LYS A 37 -7.04 9.84 -16.87
N THR A 38 -5.93 9.16 -17.14
CA THR A 38 -5.88 7.83 -17.78
C THR A 38 -5.16 6.84 -16.86
N LEU A 39 -5.82 5.75 -16.51
CA LEU A 39 -5.35 4.67 -15.66
C LEU A 39 -4.81 3.48 -16.45
N VAL A 40 -5.24 3.32 -17.70
CA VAL A 40 -4.72 2.30 -18.61
C VAL A 40 -3.90 3.00 -19.69
N SER A 41 -2.59 2.73 -19.70
CA SER A 41 -1.65 3.22 -20.71
C SER A 41 -1.02 2.07 -21.49
N GLU A 42 -0.41 2.39 -22.64
CA GLU A 42 0.35 1.42 -23.41
C GLU A 42 1.56 0.95 -22.59
N ARG A 43 1.89 -0.34 -22.70
CA ARG A 43 3.00 -0.95 -21.94
C ARG A 43 4.02 -1.50 -22.92
N LYS A 44 5.25 -0.98 -22.82
CA LYS A 44 6.39 -1.40 -23.65
C LYS A 44 7.50 -1.93 -22.76
N CYS A 45 8.19 -2.96 -23.24
CA CYS A 45 9.40 -3.47 -22.60
C CYS A 45 10.52 -2.42 -22.70
N PHE A 46 11.55 -2.56 -21.87
CA PHE A 46 12.68 -1.63 -21.84
C PHE A 46 13.34 -1.48 -23.22
N ALA A 47 13.59 -2.59 -23.93
CA ALA A 47 14.20 -2.56 -25.26
C ALA A 47 13.37 -1.78 -26.29
N CYS A 48 12.05 -2.00 -26.34
CA CYS A 48 11.15 -1.26 -27.23
C CYS A 48 11.09 0.23 -26.86
N LYS A 49 11.14 0.57 -25.56
CA LYS A 49 11.14 1.96 -25.11
C LYS A 49 12.44 2.69 -25.49
N VAL A 50 13.59 2.05 -25.31
CA VAL A 50 14.89 2.58 -25.75
C VAL A 50 14.92 2.78 -27.26
N LYS A 51 14.37 1.82 -28.03
CA LYS A 51 14.24 1.95 -29.49
C LYS A 51 13.38 3.15 -29.89
N GLU A 52 12.25 3.34 -29.21
CA GLU A 52 11.34 4.46 -29.49
C GLU A 52 11.96 5.81 -29.13
N ILE A 53 12.65 5.91 -28.00
CA ILE A 53 13.32 7.16 -27.59
C ILE A 53 14.50 7.46 -28.50
N ASN A 54 15.29 6.46 -28.89
CA ASN A 54 16.37 6.66 -29.88
C ASN A 54 15.82 7.14 -31.22
N ARG A 55 14.64 6.64 -31.63
CA ARG A 55 13.93 7.13 -32.82
C ARG A 55 13.49 8.59 -32.65
N ARG A 56 12.87 8.94 -31.52
CA ARG A 56 12.45 10.32 -31.20
C ARG A 56 13.64 11.28 -31.10
N THR A 57 14.71 10.88 -30.44
CA THR A 57 15.93 11.68 -30.26
C THR A 57 16.62 11.92 -31.59
N ARG A 58 16.67 10.91 -32.49
CA ARG A 58 17.12 11.10 -33.87
C ARG A 58 16.25 12.12 -34.61
N ASN A 59 14.94 12.04 -34.48
CA ASN A 59 14.00 12.98 -35.11
C ASN A 59 14.11 14.40 -34.53
N LEU A 60 14.38 14.55 -33.23
CA LEU A 60 14.58 15.84 -32.54
C LEU A 60 15.93 16.47 -32.86
N ARG A 61 16.99 15.66 -32.97
CA ARG A 61 18.31 16.09 -33.45
C ARG A 61 18.26 16.56 -34.91
N MET A 62 17.47 15.89 -35.75
CA MET A 62 17.20 16.39 -37.12
C MET A 62 16.44 17.73 -37.13
N LYS A 63 15.73 18.07 -36.05
CA LYS A 63 15.02 19.35 -35.87
C LYS A 63 15.80 20.37 -35.03
N GLY A 64 17.07 20.12 -34.69
CA GLY A 64 17.94 21.07 -33.98
C GLY A 64 17.57 21.34 -32.51
N LYS A 65 16.79 20.46 -31.86
CA LYS A 65 16.54 20.54 -30.41
C LYS A 65 17.38 19.49 -29.68
N ASP A 66 18.29 19.93 -28.82
CA ASP A 66 18.96 19.05 -27.86
C ASP A 66 18.05 18.81 -26.65
N SER A 67 17.80 17.53 -26.36
CA SER A 67 17.11 17.09 -25.15
C SER A 67 17.99 16.05 -24.48
N ASP A 68 18.53 16.38 -23.30
CA ASP A 68 19.15 15.41 -22.40
C ASP A 68 18.04 14.54 -21.81
N VAL A 69 18.00 13.27 -22.20
CA VAL A 69 17.06 12.28 -21.65
C VAL A 69 17.73 11.55 -20.51
N ASP A 70 17.31 11.83 -19.29
CA ASP A 70 17.83 11.21 -18.09
C ASP A 70 17.42 9.72 -17.99
N LEU A 71 18.42 8.84 -17.88
CA LEU A 71 18.29 7.38 -17.95
C LEU A 71 17.72 6.77 -16.64
N ASP A 72 17.71 7.53 -15.54
CA ASP A 72 17.15 7.10 -14.26
C ASP A 72 15.61 7.13 -14.23
N CYS A 73 14.97 7.77 -15.22
CA CYS A 73 13.50 7.87 -15.38
C CYS A 73 12.85 6.58 -15.95
N PHE A 74 13.62 5.52 -16.15
CA PHE A 74 13.18 4.32 -16.90
C PHE A 74 12.62 3.19 -16.04
N LEU A 75 12.73 3.30 -14.71
CA LEU A 75 12.44 2.20 -13.78
C LEU A 75 10.93 1.88 -13.68
N LEU A 76 10.03 2.83 -13.98
CA LEU A 76 8.57 2.66 -13.90
C LEU A 76 7.90 3.21 -15.16
N THR A 77 7.84 2.37 -16.19
CA THR A 77 7.53 2.75 -17.58
C THR A 77 6.16 3.42 -17.82
N TYR A 78 5.21 3.29 -16.89
CA TYR A 78 3.84 3.80 -16.98
C TYR A 78 3.63 5.16 -16.27
N GLU A 79 4.66 5.70 -15.62
CA GLU A 79 4.61 7.05 -15.01
C GLU A 79 4.93 8.16 -16.01
N TYR A 80 5.61 7.84 -17.12
CA TYR A 80 6.13 8.82 -18.08
C TYR A 80 5.05 9.43 -19.00
N ASP A 81 3.97 8.70 -19.29
CA ASP A 81 2.91 9.17 -20.21
C ASP A 81 2.14 10.42 -19.73
N SER A 82 2.40 10.93 -18.52
CA SER A 82 1.79 12.17 -18.02
C SER A 82 2.59 13.44 -18.32
N CYS A 83 3.85 13.37 -18.77
CA CYS A 83 4.69 14.56 -18.93
C CYS A 83 4.78 15.12 -20.36
N GLU A 84 4.35 14.38 -21.40
CA GLU A 84 4.50 14.81 -22.82
C GLU A 84 3.18 14.94 -23.60
N VAL A 85 2.06 15.24 -22.93
CA VAL A 85 0.80 15.58 -23.65
C VAL A 85 0.39 17.01 -23.35
N GLN A 86 1.27 17.94 -23.71
CA GLN A 86 0.87 19.29 -24.10
C GLN A 86 1.58 19.62 -25.40
N GLU A 87 0.76 19.98 -26.41
CA GLU A 87 1.14 20.49 -27.74
C GLU A 87 1.70 19.45 -28.73
N ASP A 88 0.78 18.69 -29.34
CA ASP A 88 0.43 18.87 -30.76
C ASP A 88 -0.45 17.69 -31.22
N THR A 89 -1.74 17.98 -31.34
CA THR A 89 -2.73 17.09 -31.96
C THR A 89 -2.54 17.12 -33.48
N HIS A 90 -1.41 16.57 -33.97
CA HIS A 90 -1.30 16.16 -35.36
C HIS A 90 -1.43 14.64 -35.43
N PRO A 91 -2.32 14.10 -36.28
CA PRO A 91 -2.37 12.67 -36.53
C PRO A 91 -1.08 12.30 -37.23
N LEU A 92 -0.10 11.79 -36.48
CA LEU A 92 1.05 11.12 -37.05
C LEU A 92 0.50 9.94 -37.85
N ASN A 93 0.50 10.11 -39.18
CA ASN A 93 0.34 9.03 -40.13
C ASN A 93 1.23 7.88 -39.66
N ILE A 94 0.54 6.81 -39.25
CA ILE A 94 1.12 5.51 -38.98
C ILE A 94 1.68 5.05 -40.31
N SER A 95 2.94 5.36 -40.58
CA SER A 95 3.67 4.77 -41.69
C SER A 95 3.77 3.27 -41.39
N SER A 96 3.07 2.54 -42.22
CA SER A 96 3.04 1.09 -42.40
C SER A 96 4.43 0.49 -42.62
N GLU A 97 5.16 0.22 -41.55
CA GLU A 97 6.21 -0.80 -41.54
C GLU A 97 5.84 -1.83 -40.46
N GLU A 98 5.76 -3.09 -40.88
CA GLU A 98 5.28 -4.26 -40.13
C GLU A 98 5.59 -4.22 -38.62
N ASP A 99 4.58 -3.92 -37.81
CA ASP A 99 4.60 -4.04 -36.36
C ASP A 99 4.71 -5.54 -35.98
N GLN A 100 5.92 -6.10 -36.05
CA GLN A 100 6.22 -7.33 -35.32
C GLN A 100 5.96 -7.06 -33.84
N ILE A 101 4.85 -7.62 -33.33
CA ILE A 101 4.45 -7.48 -31.94
C ILE A 101 5.57 -8.08 -31.09
N CYS A 102 6.28 -7.22 -30.35
CA CYS A 102 7.34 -7.66 -29.46
C CYS A 102 6.77 -8.62 -28.41
N GLU A 103 7.25 -9.86 -28.39
CA GLU A 103 6.76 -10.91 -27.51
C GLU A 103 6.88 -10.53 -26.02
N VAL A 104 8.01 -9.90 -25.64
CA VAL A 104 8.20 -9.37 -24.27
C VAL A 104 7.14 -8.30 -23.94
N CYS A 105 6.77 -7.44 -24.89
CA CYS A 105 5.70 -6.46 -24.66
C CYS A 105 4.33 -7.12 -24.51
N ASP A 106 4.08 -8.21 -25.22
CA ASP A 106 2.84 -8.97 -25.10
C ASP A 106 2.68 -9.59 -23.71
N THR A 107 3.80 -10.02 -23.09
CA THR A 107 3.79 -10.54 -21.71
C THR A 107 3.32 -9.53 -20.64
N LEU A 108 3.43 -8.23 -20.93
CA LEU A 108 2.98 -7.16 -20.03
C LEU A 108 1.45 -7.05 -19.94
N TRP A 109 0.74 -7.68 -20.89
CA TRP A 109 -0.71 -7.73 -21.00
C TRP A 109 -1.30 -9.10 -20.64
N TRP A 110 -0.49 -10.00 -20.08
CA TRP A 110 -0.99 -11.29 -19.62
C TRP A 110 -2.02 -11.15 -18.51
N ASN A 111 -3.12 -11.88 -18.67
CA ASN A 111 -4.06 -12.15 -17.61
C ASN A 111 -3.64 -13.37 -16.78
N TYR A 112 -4.49 -13.74 -15.82
CA TYR A 112 -4.34 -14.94 -14.98
C TYR A 112 -4.06 -16.25 -15.74
N ASN A 113 -4.57 -16.38 -16.98
CA ASN A 113 -4.42 -17.58 -17.80
C ASN A 113 -3.28 -17.46 -18.83
N ARG A 114 -2.33 -16.52 -18.64
CA ARG A 114 -1.23 -16.25 -19.59
C ARG A 114 -1.70 -15.85 -20.99
N LYS A 115 -2.94 -15.39 -21.15
CA LYS A 115 -3.44 -14.84 -22.42
C LYS A 115 -3.24 -13.34 -22.42
N SER A 116 -2.66 -12.80 -23.49
CA SER A 116 -2.58 -11.36 -23.70
C SER A 116 -3.98 -10.81 -23.93
N VAL A 117 -4.42 -9.94 -23.01
CA VAL A 117 -5.72 -9.26 -23.11
C VAL A 117 -5.47 -7.78 -22.93
N ARG A 118 -5.48 -7.05 -24.05
CA ARG A 118 -5.55 -5.59 -24.04
C ARG A 118 -6.98 -5.19 -23.70
N TYR A 119 -7.14 -4.32 -22.71
CA TYR A 119 -8.43 -3.83 -22.25
C TYR A 119 -8.41 -2.32 -22.16
N THR A 120 -9.55 -1.70 -22.43
CA THR A 120 -9.76 -0.26 -22.24
C THR A 120 -10.36 0.04 -20.86
N GLU A 121 -10.29 1.30 -20.42
CA GLU A 121 -10.92 1.76 -19.18
C GLU A 121 -12.42 1.48 -19.11
N LYS A 122 -13.10 1.54 -20.26
CA LYS A 122 -14.54 1.25 -20.38
C LYS A 122 -14.84 -0.24 -20.14
N GLU A 123 -13.97 -1.13 -20.61
CA GLU A 123 -14.13 -2.59 -20.45
C GLU A 123 -13.98 -3.03 -18.99
N ILE A 124 -12.97 -2.52 -18.28
CA ILE A 124 -12.76 -2.84 -16.86
C ILE A 124 -13.76 -2.12 -15.93
N GLY A 125 -14.50 -1.15 -16.47
CA GLY A 125 -15.54 -0.40 -15.77
C GLY A 125 -15.02 0.77 -14.93
N VAL A 126 -13.76 1.16 -15.08
CA VAL A 126 -13.15 2.24 -14.28
C VAL A 126 -13.68 3.61 -14.66
N SER A 127 -14.16 3.80 -15.90
CA SER A 127 -14.66 5.10 -16.40
C SER A 127 -15.78 5.71 -15.56
N ARG A 128 -16.59 4.89 -14.87
CA ARG A 128 -17.64 5.38 -13.95
C ARG A 128 -17.07 5.91 -12.63
N TRP A 129 -15.92 5.41 -12.23
CA TRP A 129 -15.26 5.75 -10.97
C TRP A 129 -14.23 6.86 -11.16
N ASN A 130 -13.53 6.87 -12.30
CA ASN A 130 -12.49 7.84 -12.61
C ASN A 130 -13.05 9.00 -13.45
N HIS A 131 -13.58 10.02 -12.78
CA HIS A 131 -13.98 11.29 -13.38
C HIS A 131 -12.98 12.39 -13.04
N CYS A 132 -13.00 13.51 -13.77
CA CYS A 132 -12.02 14.59 -13.62
C CYS A 132 -11.93 15.14 -12.18
N GLY A 133 -13.06 15.27 -11.48
CA GLY A 133 -13.10 15.72 -10.08
C GLY A 133 -12.57 14.70 -9.07
N SER A 134 -12.40 13.43 -9.46
CA SER A 134 -12.07 12.39 -8.50
C SER A 134 -10.63 12.41 -8.01
N GLY A 135 -9.70 12.92 -8.84
CA GLY A 135 -8.32 13.16 -8.42
C GLY A 135 -8.22 14.28 -7.39
N TYR A 136 -8.97 15.37 -7.59
CA TYR A 136 -9.04 16.50 -6.66
C TYR A 136 -9.72 16.11 -5.35
N LEU A 137 -10.88 15.44 -5.41
CA LEU A 137 -11.58 14.94 -4.22
C LEU A 137 -10.68 14.06 -3.37
N SER A 138 -9.95 13.14 -4.02
CA SER A 138 -9.02 12.24 -3.36
C SER A 138 -7.86 12.99 -2.68
N GLN A 139 -7.32 14.06 -3.30
CA GLN A 139 -6.31 14.91 -2.66
C GLN A 139 -6.89 15.65 -1.45
N CYS A 140 -8.09 16.23 -1.59
CA CYS A 140 -8.75 16.96 -0.50
C CYS A 140 -9.03 16.06 0.69
N VAL A 141 -9.50 14.82 0.47
CA VAL A 141 -9.73 13.85 1.55
C VAL A 141 -8.43 13.55 2.30
N ILE A 142 -7.33 13.28 1.60
CA ILE A 142 -6.04 12.99 2.26
C ILE A 142 -5.53 14.21 3.06
N LEU A 143 -5.57 15.41 2.48
CA LEU A 143 -5.14 16.63 3.17
C LEU A 143 -5.99 16.95 4.38
N LEU A 144 -7.31 16.79 4.27
CA LEU A 144 -8.25 16.98 5.37
C LEU A 144 -7.94 16.00 6.51
N THR A 145 -7.79 14.72 6.18
CA THR A 145 -7.46 13.67 7.15
C THR A 145 -6.13 13.94 7.87
N ILE A 146 -5.07 14.30 7.14
CA ILE A 146 -3.78 14.66 7.75
C ILE A 146 -3.95 15.89 8.65
N SER A 147 -4.67 16.92 8.19
CA SER A 147 -4.87 18.16 8.95
C SER A 147 -5.61 17.90 10.26
N ILE A 148 -6.62 17.02 10.26
CA ILE A 148 -7.36 16.64 11.47
C ILE A 148 -6.44 15.93 12.47
N ILE A 149 -5.68 14.93 12.03
CA ILE A 149 -4.76 14.20 12.92
C ILE A 149 -3.69 15.15 13.48
N VAL A 150 -3.12 16.01 12.64
CA VAL A 150 -2.12 16.99 13.08
C VAL A 150 -2.73 17.97 14.08
N TYR A 151 -3.95 18.45 13.84
CA TYR A 151 -4.67 19.30 14.78
C TYR A 151 -4.89 18.61 16.13
N ASP A 152 -5.34 17.34 16.12
CA ASP A 152 -5.51 16.56 17.34
C ASP A 152 -4.18 16.41 18.10
N ILE A 153 -3.09 16.06 17.41
CA ILE A 153 -1.73 15.95 17.99
C ILE A 153 -1.29 17.29 18.60
N LEU A 154 -1.43 18.40 17.86
CA LEU A 154 -1.03 19.73 18.30
C LEU A 154 -1.89 20.24 19.47
N SER A 155 -3.14 19.82 19.58
CA SER A 155 -4.02 20.15 20.71
C SER A 155 -3.66 19.37 21.99
N LEU A 156 -3.09 18.18 21.82
CA LEU A 156 -2.73 17.24 22.89
C LEU A 156 -1.35 17.49 23.47
N LEU A 157 -0.38 17.84 22.60
CA LEU A 157 1.00 18.14 22.98
C LEU A 157 1.10 19.13 24.14
N PRO A 158 0.59 20.37 24.07
CA PRO A 158 0.78 21.35 25.14
C PRO A 158 0.08 20.97 26.46
N LYS A 159 -0.91 20.06 26.43
CA LYS A 159 -1.61 19.60 27.64
C LYS A 159 -0.82 18.53 28.41
N MET A 160 -0.03 17.72 27.71
CA MET A 160 0.65 16.54 28.27
C MET A 160 2.18 16.62 28.20
N TRP A 161 2.74 17.53 27.40
CA TRP A 161 4.19 17.71 27.26
C TRP A 161 4.78 18.32 28.54
N ALA A 162 5.91 17.77 28.99
CA ALA A 162 6.61 18.12 30.23
C ALA A 162 5.94 17.70 31.55
N ARG A 163 4.83 16.96 31.52
CA ARG A 163 4.20 16.35 32.70
C ARG A 163 4.58 14.89 32.79
N GLN A 164 5.51 14.55 33.69
CA GLN A 164 6.02 13.18 33.84
C GLN A 164 4.90 12.19 34.15
N ASP A 165 3.88 12.59 34.89
CA ASP A 165 2.70 11.80 35.27
C ASP A 165 1.80 11.38 34.08
N GLN A 166 1.94 12.01 32.91
CA GLN A 166 1.09 11.80 31.74
C GLN A 166 1.83 11.20 30.53
N ALA A 167 3.10 10.83 30.70
CA ALA A 167 3.96 10.40 29.62
C ALA A 167 3.49 9.07 29.00
N LEU A 168 3.01 8.13 29.82
CA LEU A 168 2.43 6.86 29.36
C LEU A 168 1.29 7.08 28.36
N HIS A 169 0.33 7.93 28.72
CA HIS A 169 -0.85 8.21 27.89
C HIS A 169 -0.49 8.97 26.60
N LEU A 170 0.49 9.89 26.68
CA LEU A 170 1.04 10.55 25.50
C LEU A 170 1.64 9.54 24.51
N VAL A 171 2.37 8.53 25.00
CA VAL A 171 2.95 7.49 24.15
C VAL A 171 1.88 6.57 23.54
N ILE A 172 0.86 6.19 24.30
CA ILE A 172 -0.25 5.36 23.78
C ILE A 172 -1.00 6.11 22.67
N LYS A 173 -1.40 7.37 22.91
CA LYS A 173 -2.05 8.18 21.86
C LYS A 173 -1.13 8.48 20.69
N GLY A 174 0.15 8.76 20.96
CA GLY A 174 1.15 9.02 19.93
C GLY A 174 1.37 7.84 19.00
N THR A 175 1.46 6.62 19.53
CA THR A 175 1.61 5.41 18.72
C THR A 175 0.37 5.15 17.86
N LEU A 176 -0.84 5.32 18.40
CA LEU A 176 -2.10 5.23 17.64
C LEU A 176 -2.18 6.28 16.52
N PHE A 177 -1.90 7.55 16.79
CA PHE A 177 -1.97 8.58 15.75
C PHE A 177 -0.91 8.36 14.68
N THR A 178 0.31 7.97 15.05
CA THR A 178 1.36 7.66 14.07
C THR A 178 0.94 6.51 13.18
N TYR A 179 0.34 5.48 13.77
CA TYR A 179 -0.23 4.35 13.04
C TYR A 179 -1.31 4.79 12.02
N LEU A 180 -2.29 5.60 12.44
CA LEU A 180 -3.36 6.08 11.56
C LEU A 180 -2.86 7.09 10.50
N LEU A 181 -1.81 7.85 10.80
CA LEU A 181 -1.23 8.86 9.93
C LEU A 181 -0.31 8.27 8.85
N THR A 182 0.28 7.10 9.10
CA THR A 182 1.27 6.49 8.19
C THR A 182 0.72 6.29 6.78
N TYR A 183 -0.50 5.75 6.66
CA TYR A 183 -1.11 5.52 5.35
C TYR A 183 -1.46 6.82 4.58
N PRO A 184 -2.19 7.80 5.15
CA PRO A 184 -2.44 9.08 4.49
C PRO A 184 -1.17 9.79 4.03
N VAL A 185 -0.11 9.78 4.85
CA VAL A 185 1.19 10.38 4.50
C VAL A 185 1.84 9.66 3.32
N MET A 186 1.85 8.32 3.31
CA MET A 186 2.38 7.56 2.16
C MET A 186 1.58 7.82 0.88
N CYS A 187 0.25 7.93 0.98
CA CYS A 187 -0.59 8.33 -0.14
C CYS A 187 -0.29 9.75 -0.64
N LEU A 188 -0.04 10.69 0.28
CA LEU A 188 0.38 12.05 -0.09
C LEU A 188 1.74 12.04 -0.82
N CYS A 189 2.71 11.26 -0.33
CA CYS A 189 4.01 11.07 -1.00
C CYS A 189 3.84 10.49 -2.42
N SER A 190 2.92 9.54 -2.61
CA SER A 190 2.60 8.97 -3.91
C SER A 190 2.07 10.03 -4.89
N LYS A 191 1.17 10.89 -4.42
CA LYS A 191 0.63 11.99 -5.24
C LYS A 191 1.67 13.07 -5.51
N PHE A 192 2.50 13.41 -4.53
CA PHE A 192 3.62 14.33 -4.70
C PHE A 192 4.58 13.82 -5.79
N ARG A 193 5.00 12.56 -5.70
CA ARG A 193 5.81 11.93 -6.75
C ARG A 193 5.14 12.00 -8.11
N SER A 194 3.85 11.70 -8.19
CA SER A 194 3.13 11.74 -9.46
C SER A 194 3.06 13.15 -10.07
N PHE A 195 3.10 14.20 -9.25
CA PHE A 195 3.11 15.59 -9.72
C PHE A 195 4.50 16.03 -10.21
N PHE A 196 5.57 15.64 -9.50
CA PHE A 196 6.95 15.99 -9.85
C PHE A 196 7.62 15.01 -10.83
N GLY A 197 6.95 13.89 -11.13
CA GLY A 197 7.41 12.88 -12.07
C GLY A 197 8.75 12.25 -11.68
N CYS A 198 9.64 12.11 -12.67
CA CYS A 198 10.95 11.50 -12.51
C CYS A 198 11.98 12.38 -11.77
N SER A 199 11.65 13.64 -11.47
CA SER A 199 12.58 14.59 -10.83
C SER A 199 12.99 14.20 -9.41
N VAL A 200 12.40 13.14 -8.84
CA VAL A 200 12.69 12.66 -7.48
C VAL A 200 12.94 11.14 -7.49
N PRO A 201 14.15 10.68 -7.86
CA PRO A 201 14.46 9.25 -8.02
C PRO A 201 14.36 8.46 -6.71
N TYR A 202 14.60 9.09 -5.55
CA TYR A 202 14.55 8.42 -4.24
C TYR A 202 13.15 7.99 -3.75
N PHE A 203 12.07 8.39 -4.46
CA PHE A 203 10.68 8.07 -4.07
C PHE A 203 10.03 6.96 -4.91
N THR A 204 10.80 6.14 -5.64
CA THR A 204 10.29 5.03 -6.49
C THR A 204 9.26 4.15 -5.81
N TRP A 205 9.42 3.87 -4.52
CA TRP A 205 8.47 3.09 -3.71
C TRP A 205 7.05 3.65 -3.70
N ALA A 206 6.89 4.99 -3.80
CA ALA A 206 5.60 5.66 -3.66
C ALA A 206 4.66 5.38 -4.84
N SER A 207 5.20 4.93 -5.97
CA SER A 207 4.45 4.49 -7.13
C SER A 207 3.58 3.26 -6.85
N THR A 208 3.89 2.50 -5.81
CA THR A 208 3.07 1.35 -5.36
C THR A 208 1.62 1.72 -5.06
N LEU A 209 1.38 2.94 -4.55
CA LEU A 209 0.05 3.43 -4.19
C LEU A 209 -0.66 4.17 -5.33
N ASN A 210 -0.01 4.27 -6.49
CA ASN A 210 -0.59 4.89 -7.67
C ASN A 210 -1.66 3.97 -8.27
N ALA A 211 -2.86 4.50 -8.56
CA ALA A 211 -3.93 3.74 -9.18
C ALA A 211 -3.51 3.06 -10.51
N ARG A 212 -2.60 3.65 -11.31
CA ARG A 212 -2.05 2.99 -12.52
C ARG A 212 -1.32 1.70 -12.19
N TYR A 213 -0.49 1.73 -11.15
CA TYR A 213 0.24 0.56 -10.69
C TYR A 213 -0.72 -0.50 -10.18
N ILE A 214 -1.69 -0.12 -9.34
CA ILE A 214 -2.67 -1.05 -8.77
C ILE A 214 -3.51 -1.70 -9.88
N VAL A 215 -3.94 -0.94 -10.90
CA VAL A 215 -4.66 -1.48 -12.08
C VAL A 215 -3.76 -2.41 -12.89
N LYS A 216 -2.49 -2.05 -13.12
CA LYS A 216 -1.52 -2.97 -13.75
C LYS A 216 -1.41 -4.29 -13.00
N ARG A 217 -1.35 -4.25 -11.66
CA ARG A 217 -1.30 -5.46 -10.82
C ARG A 217 -2.62 -6.24 -10.83
N GLY A 218 -3.76 -5.56 -10.93
CA GLY A 218 -5.10 -6.15 -10.94
C GLY A 218 -5.33 -7.18 -12.05
N GLN A 219 -4.60 -7.09 -13.17
CA GLN A 219 -4.74 -8.03 -14.29
C GLN A 219 -4.41 -9.48 -13.94
N TYR A 220 -3.51 -9.69 -12.96
CA TYR A 220 -3.10 -11.03 -12.51
C TYR A 220 -4.12 -11.65 -11.53
N LEU A 221 -5.10 -10.87 -11.08
CA LEU A 221 -6.05 -11.29 -10.04
C LEU A 221 -7.33 -11.96 -10.58
N ASP A 222 -7.61 -11.84 -11.89
CA ASP A 222 -8.84 -12.35 -12.53
C ASP A 222 -10.14 -11.85 -11.87
N LEU A 223 -10.19 -10.54 -11.60
CA LEU A 223 -11.27 -9.89 -10.85
C LEU A 223 -12.64 -9.99 -11.52
N SER A 224 -12.69 -10.22 -12.83
CA SER A 224 -13.94 -10.33 -13.59
C SER A 224 -14.63 -11.68 -13.41
N ARG A 225 -13.86 -12.78 -13.28
CA ARG A 225 -14.43 -14.14 -13.19
C ARG A 225 -14.48 -14.67 -11.77
N LYS A 226 -13.41 -14.47 -11.00
CA LYS A 226 -13.27 -15.01 -9.64
C LYS A 226 -13.71 -14.05 -8.54
N GLY A 227 -14.01 -12.79 -8.90
CA GLY A 227 -14.30 -11.75 -7.93
C GLY A 227 -13.06 -11.35 -7.13
N ILE A 228 -13.27 -11.00 -5.86
CA ILE A 228 -12.21 -10.49 -4.98
C ILE A 228 -11.42 -11.67 -4.39
N PRO A 229 -10.09 -11.73 -4.60
CA PRO A 229 -9.28 -12.85 -4.12
C PRO A 229 -9.14 -12.82 -2.60
N GLY A 230 -9.23 -13.97 -1.94
CA GLY A 230 -9.11 -14.02 -0.49
C GLY A 230 -10.26 -13.32 0.24
N MET A 231 -11.51 -13.56 -0.19
CA MET A 231 -12.71 -12.99 0.41
C MET A 231 -12.76 -13.11 1.95
N PRO A 232 -12.36 -14.23 2.59
CA PRO A 232 -12.30 -14.29 4.05
C PRO A 232 -11.37 -13.24 4.65
N PHE A 233 -10.19 -13.03 4.03
CA PHE A 233 -9.24 -12.02 4.48
C PHE A 233 -9.77 -10.60 4.27
N PHE A 234 -10.48 -10.34 3.16
CA PHE A 234 -11.17 -9.08 2.92
C PHE A 234 -12.20 -8.78 4.02
N ILE A 235 -13.03 -9.77 4.38
CA ILE A 235 -14.03 -9.64 5.44
C ILE A 235 -13.36 -9.31 6.77
N VAL A 236 -12.28 -10.01 7.13
CA VAL A 236 -11.55 -9.72 8.38
C VAL A 236 -10.94 -8.32 8.35
N CYS A 237 -10.34 -7.89 7.24
CA CYS A 237 -9.75 -6.55 7.10
C CYS A 237 -10.79 -5.41 7.14
N THR A 238 -12.08 -5.71 6.90
CA THR A 238 -13.17 -4.73 6.94
C THR A 238 -13.85 -4.78 8.32
N CYS A 239 -14.28 -5.97 8.73
CA CYS A 239 -15.08 -6.14 9.95
C CYS A 239 -14.27 -5.94 11.24
N ALA A 240 -12.99 -6.36 11.28
CA ALA A 240 -12.21 -6.24 12.53
C ALA A 240 -11.88 -4.78 12.87
N PRO A 241 -11.34 -3.95 11.95
CA PRO A 241 -11.13 -2.53 12.23
C PRO A 241 -12.43 -1.80 12.55
N LEU A 242 -13.52 -2.09 11.83
CA LEU A 242 -14.84 -1.52 12.11
C LEU A 242 -15.33 -1.88 13.51
N ALA A 243 -15.27 -3.15 13.90
CA ALA A 243 -15.72 -3.59 15.22
C ALA A 243 -14.90 -2.94 16.34
N ILE A 244 -13.58 -2.82 16.17
CA ILE A 244 -12.69 -2.15 17.11
C ILE A 244 -13.02 -0.66 17.20
N ALA A 245 -13.23 0.01 16.06
CA ALA A 245 -13.57 1.42 16.03
C ALA A 245 -14.94 1.72 16.65
N LEU A 246 -15.93 0.86 16.42
CA LEU A 246 -17.25 0.93 17.04
C LEU A 246 -17.14 0.69 18.55
N TYR A 247 -16.37 -0.32 18.98
CA TYR A 247 -16.17 -0.59 20.39
C TYR A 247 -15.50 0.61 21.09
N ARG A 248 -14.46 1.19 20.50
CA ARG A 248 -13.82 2.44 20.96
C ARG A 248 -14.82 3.60 21.04
N SER A 249 -15.66 3.79 20.02
CA SER A 249 -16.68 4.84 19.99
C SER A 249 -17.74 4.64 21.07
N CYS A 250 -18.16 3.41 21.31
CA CYS A 250 -19.07 3.05 22.40
C CYS A 250 -18.45 3.34 23.76
N LEU A 251 -17.17 3.00 23.99
CA LEU A 251 -16.51 3.35 25.24
C LEU A 251 -16.50 4.87 25.44
N PHE A 252 -16.21 5.62 24.38
CA PHE A 252 -16.20 7.07 24.44
C PHE A 252 -17.59 7.66 24.78
N ILE A 253 -18.67 7.13 24.18
CA ILE A 253 -20.02 7.66 24.38
C ILE A 253 -20.65 7.22 25.72
N PHE A 254 -20.46 5.97 26.13
CA PHE A 254 -21.18 5.39 27.27
C PHE A 254 -20.41 5.44 28.59
N LEU A 255 -19.07 5.47 28.56
CA LEU A 255 -18.24 5.52 29.77
C LEU A 255 -17.68 6.91 30.07
N SER A 256 -17.80 7.88 29.15
CA SER A 256 -17.53 9.27 29.49
C SER A 256 -18.79 9.90 30.09
N GLU A 257 -18.78 10.17 31.40
CA GLU A 257 -19.82 10.97 32.07
C GLU A 257 -19.79 12.46 31.65
N CYS A 258 -18.86 12.81 30.76
CA CYS A 258 -18.69 14.14 30.22
C CYS A 258 -19.76 14.46 29.17
N LYS A 259 -20.23 15.70 29.15
CA LYS A 259 -21.08 16.21 28.05
C LYS A 259 -20.37 15.95 26.73
N VAL A 260 -21.05 15.25 25.81
CA VAL A 260 -20.52 14.93 24.48
C VAL A 260 -20.23 16.23 23.74
N ASP A 261 -18.95 16.59 23.67
CA ASP A 261 -18.48 17.72 22.88
C ASP A 261 -18.53 17.34 21.39
N ILE A 262 -18.90 18.31 20.55
CA ILE A 262 -18.92 18.18 19.08
C ILE A 262 -17.53 17.79 18.58
N HIS A 263 -16.48 18.35 19.18
CA HIS A 263 -15.10 17.99 18.87
C HIS A 263 -14.86 16.48 19.04
N ALA A 264 -15.29 15.93 20.16
CA ALA A 264 -14.99 14.56 20.50
C ALA A 264 -15.82 13.56 19.68
N LEU A 265 -17.07 13.91 19.35
CA LEU A 265 -17.88 13.18 18.38
C LEU A 265 -17.20 13.16 17.00
N ALA A 266 -16.68 14.30 16.54
CA ALA A 266 -15.98 14.41 15.27
C ALA A 266 -14.71 13.53 15.25
N THR A 267 -13.87 13.60 16.29
CA THR A 267 -12.67 12.74 16.43
C THR A 267 -13.04 11.25 16.43
N SER A 268 -14.16 10.86 17.06
CA SER A 268 -14.62 9.47 17.07
C SER A 268 -15.02 8.99 15.66
N VAL A 269 -15.81 9.77 14.92
CA VAL A 269 -16.23 9.44 13.55
C VAL A 269 -15.02 9.36 12.62
N ILE A 270 -14.10 10.31 12.72
CA ILE A 270 -12.87 10.33 11.92
C ILE A 270 -11.99 9.12 12.26
N GLY A 271 -11.91 8.74 13.53
CA GLY A 271 -11.22 7.52 13.97
C GLY A 271 -11.77 6.25 13.32
N VAL A 272 -13.10 6.13 13.19
CA VAL A 272 -13.75 5.02 12.46
C VAL A 272 -13.34 5.01 10.99
N ILE A 273 -13.40 6.16 10.31
CA ILE A 273 -13.01 6.28 8.91
C ILE A 273 -11.54 5.90 8.71
N LEU A 274 -10.66 6.34 9.59
CA LEU A 274 -9.22 6.07 9.54
C LEU A 274 -8.87 4.61 9.77
N LEU A 275 -9.47 3.97 10.77
CA LEU A 275 -9.28 2.54 11.03
C LEU A 275 -9.78 1.68 9.86
N GLU A 276 -10.91 2.06 9.27
CA GLU A 276 -11.46 1.37 8.10
C GLU A 276 -10.58 1.57 6.85
N MET A 277 -10.10 2.79 6.61
CA MET A 277 -9.11 3.07 5.56
C MET A 277 -7.85 2.23 5.75
N TRP A 278 -7.37 2.11 6.98
CA TRP A 278 -6.22 1.26 7.29
C TRP A 278 -6.50 -0.21 6.98
N GLY A 279 -7.67 -0.73 7.33
CA GLY A 279 -8.10 -2.09 7.01
C GLY A 279 -8.08 -2.38 5.51
N PHE A 280 -8.67 -1.49 4.70
CA PHE A 280 -8.61 -1.58 3.25
C PHE A 280 -7.19 -1.48 2.70
N PHE A 281 -6.33 -0.68 3.33
CA PHE A 281 -4.94 -0.54 2.92
C PHE A 281 -4.15 -1.84 3.14
N VAL A 282 -4.34 -2.50 4.30
CA VAL A 282 -3.75 -3.82 4.57
C VAL A 282 -4.23 -4.84 3.55
N TYR A 283 -5.51 -4.82 3.22
CA TYR A 283 -6.05 -5.69 2.17
C TYR A 283 -5.46 -5.38 0.78
N LEU A 284 -5.22 -4.10 0.45
CA LEU A 284 -4.52 -3.73 -0.78
C LEU A 284 -3.10 -4.31 -0.82
N MET A 285 -2.36 -4.29 0.29
CA MET A 285 -1.04 -4.94 0.37
C MET A 285 -1.12 -6.44 0.09
N TYR A 286 -2.15 -7.12 0.61
CA TYR A 286 -2.44 -8.52 0.30
C TYR A 286 -2.71 -8.74 -1.19
N LEU A 287 -3.52 -7.90 -1.83
CA LEU A 287 -3.79 -7.98 -3.27
C LEU A 287 -2.52 -7.85 -4.11
N LEU A 288 -1.68 -6.88 -3.77
CA LEU A 288 -0.40 -6.66 -4.45
C LEU A 288 0.52 -7.87 -4.30
N ARG A 289 0.65 -8.42 -3.09
CA ARG A 289 1.41 -9.66 -2.84
C ARG A 289 0.92 -10.83 -3.69
N VAL A 290 -0.39 -11.11 -3.67
CA VAL A 290 -0.99 -12.21 -4.44
C VAL A 290 -0.80 -12.00 -5.94
N SER A 291 -0.83 -10.76 -6.41
CA SER A 291 -0.55 -10.45 -7.83
C SER A 291 0.87 -10.86 -8.23
N PHE A 292 1.87 -10.63 -7.37
CA PHE A 292 3.27 -11.03 -7.62
C PHE A 292 3.47 -12.52 -7.55
N GLN A 293 2.88 -13.20 -6.56
CA GLN A 293 2.89 -14.66 -6.48
C GLN A 293 2.45 -15.27 -7.82
N ARG A 294 1.32 -14.80 -8.35
CA ARG A 294 0.78 -15.28 -9.62
C ARG A 294 1.66 -14.91 -10.81
N GLN A 295 2.14 -13.68 -10.89
CA GLN A 295 3.02 -13.26 -11.98
C GLN A 295 4.30 -14.12 -12.02
N PHE A 296 4.91 -14.41 -10.87
CA PHE A 296 6.12 -15.25 -10.81
C PHE A 296 5.84 -16.70 -11.23
N THR A 297 4.69 -17.27 -10.86
CA THR A 297 4.28 -18.59 -11.38
C THR A 297 4.11 -18.58 -12.90
N LEU A 298 3.55 -17.52 -13.48
CA LEU A 298 3.40 -17.39 -14.94
C LEU A 298 4.76 -17.26 -15.63
N ILE A 299 5.67 -16.48 -15.05
CA ILE A 299 7.05 -16.30 -15.56
C ILE A 299 7.82 -17.63 -15.54
N LEU A 300 7.74 -18.39 -14.45
CA LEU A 300 8.36 -19.73 -14.36
C LEU A 300 7.83 -20.68 -15.42
N SER A 301 6.50 -20.66 -15.64
CA SER A 301 5.87 -21.46 -16.69
C SER A 301 6.34 -21.03 -18.09
N TYR A 302 6.55 -19.73 -18.29
CA TYR A 302 7.08 -19.18 -19.54
C TYR A 302 8.52 -19.60 -19.81
N PHE A 303 9.38 -19.57 -18.79
CA PHE A 303 10.78 -20.00 -18.91
C PHE A 303 10.92 -21.46 -19.32
N LYS A 304 10.02 -22.32 -18.81
CA LYS A 304 10.00 -23.73 -19.17
C LYS A 304 9.59 -23.97 -20.62
N GLU A 305 8.71 -23.13 -21.17
CA GLU A 305 8.25 -23.26 -22.56
C GLU A 305 9.27 -22.72 -23.57
N HIS A 306 10.01 -21.67 -23.19
CA HIS A 306 11.00 -21.00 -24.04
C HIS A 306 12.43 -21.36 -23.60
N GLU A 307 12.64 -22.63 -23.22
CA GLU A 307 13.97 -23.13 -22.85
C GLU A 307 14.96 -22.96 -24.01
N GLY A 308 16.10 -22.32 -23.73
CA GLY A 308 17.12 -21.99 -24.73
C GLY A 308 17.05 -20.56 -25.28
N GLU A 309 15.94 -19.84 -25.10
CA GLU A 309 15.77 -18.46 -25.58
C GLU A 309 16.10 -17.44 -24.48
N THR A 310 17.39 -17.33 -24.13
CA THR A 310 17.84 -16.51 -22.98
C THR A 310 17.44 -15.04 -23.11
N GLY A 311 17.49 -14.46 -24.31
CA GLY A 311 17.20 -13.04 -24.53
C GLY A 311 15.78 -12.64 -24.16
N ILE A 312 14.79 -13.44 -24.58
CA ILE A 312 13.37 -13.15 -24.35
C ILE A 312 13.02 -13.39 -22.87
N CYS A 313 13.47 -14.52 -22.31
CA CYS A 313 13.26 -14.84 -20.88
C CYS A 313 13.89 -13.79 -19.95
N ARG A 314 15.10 -13.32 -20.28
CA ARG A 314 15.74 -12.22 -19.55
C ARG A 314 14.95 -10.92 -19.66
N GLY A 315 14.40 -10.61 -20.83
CA GLY A 315 13.53 -9.46 -21.05
C GLY A 315 12.27 -9.50 -20.18
N VAL A 316 11.61 -10.66 -20.09
CA VAL A 316 10.45 -10.87 -19.22
C VAL A 316 10.82 -10.69 -17.75
N LEU A 317 11.92 -11.30 -17.29
CA LEU A 317 12.41 -11.17 -15.92
C LEU A 317 12.73 -9.71 -15.57
N ALA A 318 13.47 -9.02 -16.44
CA ALA A 318 13.85 -7.62 -16.28
C ALA A 318 12.65 -6.67 -16.32
N SER A 319 11.52 -7.07 -16.90
CA SER A 319 10.28 -6.27 -16.87
C SER A 319 9.51 -6.41 -15.56
N ALA A 320 9.61 -7.55 -14.88
CA ALA A 320 8.92 -7.82 -13.62
C ALA A 320 9.72 -7.35 -12.39
N ALA A 321 11.05 -7.35 -12.47
CA ALA A 321 11.92 -6.96 -11.37
C ALA A 321 11.70 -5.52 -10.87
N PRO A 322 11.62 -4.48 -11.72
CA PRO A 322 11.40 -3.10 -11.25
C PRO A 322 10.08 -2.91 -10.51
N ASP A 323 8.99 -3.52 -11.01
CA ASP A 323 7.70 -3.50 -10.33
C ASP A 323 7.80 -4.14 -8.94
N PHE A 324 8.47 -5.30 -8.85
CA PHE A 324 8.64 -5.98 -7.58
C PHE A 324 9.55 -5.20 -6.61
N SER A 325 10.59 -4.54 -7.11
CA SER A 325 11.47 -3.69 -6.28
C SER A 325 10.70 -2.54 -5.67
N CYS A 326 9.88 -1.85 -6.47
CA CYS A 326 9.01 -0.78 -5.99
C CYS A 326 8.09 -1.26 -4.84
N PHE A 327 7.46 -2.42 -4.99
CA PHE A 327 6.63 -3.01 -3.93
C PHE A 327 7.45 -3.46 -2.71
N LYS A 328 8.61 -4.08 -2.92
CA LYS A 328 9.52 -4.50 -1.85
C LYS A 328 9.98 -3.30 -1.02
N GLU A 329 10.47 -2.24 -1.66
CA GLU A 329 10.90 -1.00 -1.01
C GLU A 329 9.75 -0.37 -0.22
N PHE A 330 8.55 -0.30 -0.81
CA PHE A 330 7.36 0.20 -0.13
C PHE A 330 7.03 -0.58 1.15
N THR A 331 6.96 -1.91 1.04
CA THR A 331 6.66 -2.78 2.20
C THR A 331 7.76 -2.74 3.25
N CYS A 332 9.03 -2.65 2.83
CA CYS A 332 10.17 -2.49 3.71
C CYS A 332 10.07 -1.19 4.52
N LEU A 333 9.83 -0.06 3.85
CA LEU A 333 9.64 1.24 4.50
C LEU A 333 8.46 1.22 5.48
N TYR A 334 7.33 0.64 5.06
CA TYR A 334 6.15 0.53 5.91
C TYR A 334 6.41 -0.32 7.16
N VAL A 335 7.02 -1.50 7.00
CA VAL A 335 7.38 -2.37 8.14
C VAL A 335 8.42 -1.69 9.04
N MET A 336 9.40 -0.98 8.47
CA MET A 336 10.40 -0.22 9.22
C MET A 336 9.79 0.88 10.09
N ILE A 337 8.65 1.46 9.70
CA ILE A 337 7.92 2.44 10.51
C ILE A 337 7.05 1.73 11.55
N MET A 338 6.30 0.71 11.12
CA MET A 338 5.25 0.09 11.91
C MET A 338 5.75 -0.84 13.01
N VAL A 339 6.87 -1.54 12.80
CA VAL A 339 7.47 -2.41 13.81
C VAL A 339 7.95 -1.61 15.03
N PRO A 340 8.74 -0.53 14.91
CA PRO A 340 9.11 0.29 16.06
C PRO A 340 7.90 0.85 16.80
N ILE A 341 6.91 1.41 16.08
CA ILE A 341 5.68 1.93 16.69
C ILE A 341 4.96 0.83 17.46
N GLY A 342 4.87 -0.35 16.86
CA GLY A 342 4.27 -1.51 17.49
C GLY A 342 5.02 -1.97 18.75
N LEU A 343 6.35 -2.01 18.71
CA LEU A 343 7.16 -2.35 19.87
C LEU A 343 6.98 -1.34 21.00
N ILE A 344 7.00 -0.05 20.70
CA ILE A 344 6.74 1.01 21.68
C ILE A 344 5.34 0.86 22.27
N ALA A 345 4.32 0.63 21.44
CA ALA A 345 2.95 0.41 21.89
C ALA A 345 2.84 -0.82 22.80
N LEU A 346 3.43 -1.95 22.41
CA LEU A 346 3.43 -3.20 23.18
C LEU A 346 4.10 -3.00 24.55
N THR A 347 5.29 -2.42 24.58
CA THR A 347 6.01 -2.12 25.81
C THR A 347 5.18 -1.22 26.72
N THR A 348 4.57 -0.18 26.16
CA THR A 348 3.73 0.76 26.92
C THR A 348 2.48 0.08 27.48
N MET A 349 1.86 -0.85 26.74
CA MET A 349 0.73 -1.65 27.21
C MET A 349 1.12 -2.60 28.35
N ILE A 350 2.29 -3.23 28.28
CA ILE A 350 2.79 -4.11 29.35
C ILE A 350 3.03 -3.29 30.62
N ILE A 351 3.63 -2.10 30.51
CA ILE A 351 3.87 -1.22 31.65
C ILE A 351 2.56 -0.75 32.27
N TRP A 352 1.57 -0.40 31.43
CA TRP A 352 0.23 -0.06 31.92
C TRP A 352 -0.36 -1.21 32.75
N GLU A 353 -0.18 -2.47 32.32
CA GLU A 353 -0.66 -3.63 33.08
C GLU A 353 -0.01 -3.77 34.45
N TYR A 354 1.31 -3.62 34.52
CA TYR A 354 2.04 -3.67 35.79
C TYR A 354 1.58 -2.54 36.72
N MET A 355 1.52 -1.30 36.21
CA MET A 355 1.14 -0.14 37.01
C MET A 355 -0.31 -0.17 37.51
N LEU A 356 -1.23 -0.77 36.73
CA LEU A 356 -2.62 -0.93 37.17
C LEU A 356 -2.74 -1.93 38.33
N THR A 357 -1.82 -2.89 38.42
CA THR A 357 -1.81 -3.91 39.48
C THR A 357 -1.21 -3.36 40.78
N ASP A 358 -0.28 -2.42 40.68
CA ASP A 358 0.48 -1.87 41.82
C ASP A 358 -0.14 -0.60 42.45
N THR A 359 -1.23 -0.05 41.91
CA THR A 359 -1.83 1.22 42.36
C THR A 359 -3.15 1.04 43.13
N CYS A 360 -3.47 1.98 44.04
CA CYS A 360 -4.73 2.05 44.82
C CYS A 360 -6.02 2.14 43.97
N VAL A 361 -5.87 2.25 42.64
CA VAL A 361 -6.96 2.13 41.67
C VAL A 361 -7.66 0.76 41.74
N ALA A 362 -6.99 -0.26 42.31
CA ALA A 362 -7.56 -1.56 42.61
C ALA A 362 -8.77 -1.52 43.56
N ASP A 363 -8.91 -0.47 44.37
CA ASP A 363 -9.96 -0.40 45.40
C ASP A 363 -11.29 0.17 44.87
N ASP A 364 -11.32 0.79 43.69
CA ASP A 364 -12.56 1.29 43.04
C ASP A 364 -12.96 0.40 41.86
N GLU A 365 -14.03 -0.38 42.04
CA GLU A 365 -14.54 -1.35 41.06
C GLU A 365 -14.98 -0.70 39.74
N HIS A 366 -15.56 0.52 39.79
CA HIS A 366 -16.01 1.22 38.59
C HIS A 366 -14.81 1.74 37.78
N LEU A 367 -13.87 2.37 38.47
CA LEU A 367 -12.62 2.88 37.89
C LEU A 367 -11.81 1.76 37.23
N MET A 368 -11.67 0.63 37.92
CA MET A 368 -10.99 -0.56 37.43
C MET A 368 -11.69 -1.17 36.20
N SER A 369 -13.03 -1.17 36.17
CA SER A 369 -13.80 -1.63 35.02
C SER A 369 -13.53 -0.78 33.76
N VAL A 370 -13.59 0.55 33.90
CA VAL A 370 -13.33 1.49 32.79
C VAL A 370 -11.92 1.33 32.22
N GLN A 371 -10.91 1.20 33.10
CA GLN A 371 -9.51 0.97 32.72
C GLN A 371 -9.34 -0.35 31.97
N ASN A 372 -9.97 -1.41 32.45
CA ASN A 372 -9.95 -2.72 31.79
C ASN A 372 -10.57 -2.67 30.38
N HIS A 373 -11.64 -1.90 30.18
CA HIS A 373 -12.24 -1.72 28.86
C HIS A 373 -11.30 -0.98 27.88
N HIS A 374 -10.66 0.10 28.33
CA HIS A 374 -9.68 0.84 27.51
C HIS A 374 -8.48 -0.02 27.13
N LYS A 375 -7.94 -0.77 28.10
CA LYS A 375 -6.87 -1.74 27.89
C LYS A 375 -7.26 -2.79 26.84
N ARG A 376 -8.47 -3.36 26.94
CA ARG A 376 -8.96 -4.36 25.96
C ARG A 376 -9.00 -3.78 24.55
N VAL A 377 -9.47 -2.54 24.38
CA VAL A 377 -9.47 -1.88 23.06
C VAL A 377 -8.04 -1.73 22.53
N ALA A 378 -7.12 -1.22 23.35
CA ALA A 378 -5.74 -1.00 22.92
C ALA A 378 -5.04 -2.32 22.52
N TRP A 379 -5.27 -3.41 23.28
CA TRP A 379 -4.79 -4.74 22.91
C TRP A 379 -5.41 -5.24 21.60
N LEU A 380 -6.71 -5.05 21.37
CA LEU A 380 -7.37 -5.43 20.13
C LEU A 380 -6.84 -4.64 18.92
N GLU A 381 -6.66 -3.33 19.06
CA GLU A 381 -6.05 -2.47 18.04
C GLU A 381 -4.66 -2.98 17.68
N MET A 382 -3.80 -3.18 18.69
CA MET A 382 -2.41 -3.59 18.48
C MET A 382 -2.27 -5.02 17.92
N THR A 383 -3.03 -5.97 18.45
CA THR A 383 -2.99 -7.36 17.97
C THR A 383 -3.54 -7.48 16.56
N SER A 384 -4.69 -6.86 16.26
CA SER A 384 -5.23 -6.84 14.90
C SER A 384 -4.29 -6.15 13.91
N ALA A 385 -3.69 -5.02 14.30
CA ALA A 385 -2.66 -4.33 13.52
C ALA A 385 -1.53 -5.28 13.09
N PHE A 386 -0.95 -5.99 14.05
CA PHE A 386 0.16 -6.90 13.83
C PHE A 386 -0.26 -8.12 12.99
N PHE A 387 -1.32 -8.83 13.39
CA PHE A 387 -1.75 -10.06 12.72
C PHE A 387 -2.21 -9.82 11.29
N LEU A 388 -2.99 -8.78 11.05
CA LEU A 388 -3.47 -8.47 9.70
C LEU A 388 -2.33 -8.05 8.79
N LEU A 389 -1.36 -7.27 9.29
CA LEU A 389 -0.19 -6.88 8.51
C LEU A 389 0.67 -8.10 8.15
N VAL A 390 0.99 -8.96 9.12
CA VAL A 390 1.78 -10.18 8.87
C VAL A 390 1.06 -11.11 7.90
N ALA A 391 -0.26 -11.28 8.05
CA ALA A 391 -1.07 -12.10 7.14
C ALA A 391 -1.13 -11.52 5.72
N ALA A 392 -1.26 -10.19 5.60
CA ALA A 392 -1.29 -9.50 4.31
C ALA A 392 0.03 -9.65 3.55
N LEU A 393 1.15 -9.54 4.25
CA LEU A 393 2.50 -9.67 3.69
C LEU A 393 2.97 -11.12 3.55
N GLY A 394 2.35 -12.08 4.25
CA GLY A 394 2.81 -13.47 4.29
C GLY A 394 4.05 -13.69 5.14
N GLY A 395 4.31 -12.79 6.09
CA GLY A 395 5.53 -12.71 6.88
C GLY A 395 5.89 -11.25 7.19
N VAL A 396 7.12 -11.02 7.67
CA VAL A 396 7.63 -9.66 7.97
C VAL A 396 8.16 -8.96 6.72
N GLN A 397 8.60 -9.70 5.71
CA GLN A 397 9.20 -9.16 4.50
C GLN A 397 8.72 -9.93 3.28
N VAL A 398 8.36 -9.24 2.19
CA VAL A 398 7.89 -9.87 0.94
C VAL A 398 9.01 -10.48 0.09
N SER A 399 10.27 -10.31 0.48
CA SER A 399 11.44 -10.80 -0.28
C SER A 399 11.48 -12.31 -0.43
N TYR A 400 10.70 -13.06 0.36
CA TYR A 400 10.51 -14.50 0.13
C TYR A 400 9.96 -14.79 -1.28
N LEU A 401 9.12 -13.94 -1.85
CA LEU A 401 8.57 -14.13 -3.20
C LEU A 401 9.66 -14.21 -4.28
N TRP A 402 10.67 -13.35 -4.18
CA TRP A 402 11.81 -13.38 -5.10
C TRP A 402 12.74 -14.56 -4.81
N ARG A 403 12.94 -14.91 -3.53
CA ARG A 403 13.70 -16.10 -3.15
C ARG A 403 13.06 -17.37 -3.71
N ASP A 404 11.74 -17.49 -3.61
CA ASP A 404 10.96 -18.59 -4.18
C ASP A 404 11.11 -18.62 -5.70
N LEU A 405 11.03 -17.48 -6.39
CA LEU A 405 11.28 -17.43 -7.83
C LEU A 405 12.70 -17.95 -8.17
N ARG A 406 13.74 -17.46 -7.49
CA ARG A 406 15.13 -17.89 -7.69
C ARG A 406 15.30 -19.39 -7.45
N PHE A 407 14.69 -19.90 -6.38
CA PHE A 407 14.75 -21.31 -6.03
C PHE A 407 14.05 -22.18 -7.08
N ASN A 408 12.87 -21.78 -7.56
CA ASN A 408 12.16 -22.48 -8.61
C ASN A 408 12.92 -22.46 -9.95
N ILE A 409 13.64 -21.39 -10.30
CA ILE A 409 14.52 -21.35 -11.47
C ILE A 409 15.61 -22.43 -11.38
N VAL A 410 16.20 -22.63 -10.20
CA VAL A 410 17.21 -23.70 -9.99
C VAL A 410 16.56 -25.08 -10.07
N GLN A 411 15.34 -25.25 -9.54
CA GLN A 411 14.62 -26.53 -9.60
C GLN A 411 14.20 -26.92 -11.01
N LEU A 412 13.91 -25.94 -11.88
CA LEU A 412 13.56 -26.18 -13.28
C LEU A 412 14.77 -26.46 -14.18
N ARG A 413 15.99 -26.45 -13.62
CA ARG A 413 17.22 -26.65 -14.38
C ARG A 413 17.20 -28.00 -15.11
N SER A 414 17.31 -27.92 -16.43
CA SER A 414 17.48 -29.06 -17.32
C SER A 414 18.95 -29.20 -17.73
N ASN A 415 19.49 -30.42 -17.73
CA ASN A 415 20.86 -30.70 -18.17
C ASN A 415 21.09 -30.34 -19.64
N ARG A 416 20.03 -30.34 -20.47
CA ARG A 416 20.12 -30.00 -21.90
C ARG A 416 20.41 -28.53 -22.15
N HIS A 417 19.97 -27.66 -21.23
CA HIS A 417 20.07 -26.20 -21.34
C HIS A 417 20.67 -25.59 -20.07
N ALA A 418 21.69 -26.24 -19.50
CA ALA A 418 22.29 -25.82 -18.23
C ALA A 418 22.77 -24.36 -18.25
N ASP A 419 23.45 -23.94 -19.33
CA ASP A 419 23.95 -22.58 -19.49
C ASP A 419 22.85 -21.50 -19.52
N PHE A 420 21.69 -21.84 -20.09
CA PHE A 420 20.50 -20.97 -20.10
C PHE A 420 20.01 -20.73 -18.68
N TRP A 421 19.80 -21.81 -17.91
CA TRP A 421 19.31 -21.75 -16.53
C TRP A 421 20.32 -21.07 -15.60
N ASP A 422 21.61 -21.33 -15.77
CA ASP A 422 22.68 -20.71 -14.96
C ASP A 422 22.79 -19.20 -15.25
N THR A 423 22.58 -18.78 -16.50
CA THR A 423 22.54 -17.36 -16.86
C THR A 423 21.32 -16.66 -16.28
N LEU A 424 20.15 -17.28 -16.37
CA LEU A 424 18.91 -16.73 -15.82
C LEU A 424 18.95 -16.63 -14.30
N HIS A 425 19.51 -17.64 -13.62
CA HIS A 425 19.72 -17.61 -12.18
C HIS A 425 20.69 -16.50 -11.77
N ARG A 426 21.82 -16.33 -12.48
CA ARG A 426 22.78 -15.24 -12.24
C ARG A 426 22.13 -13.87 -12.41
N ASP A 427 21.33 -13.68 -13.44
CA ASP A 427 20.62 -12.42 -13.66
C ASP A 427 19.57 -12.16 -12.56
N ALA A 428 18.82 -13.19 -12.14
CA ALA A 428 17.88 -13.08 -11.03
C ALA A 428 18.57 -12.74 -9.68
N CYS A 429 19.78 -13.22 -9.47
CA CYS A 429 20.61 -12.89 -8.31
C CYS A 429 21.16 -11.45 -8.36
N ARG A 430 21.51 -10.94 -9.55
CA ARG A 430 22.01 -9.56 -9.72
C ARG A 430 20.95 -8.50 -9.53
N LEU A 431 19.70 -8.80 -9.88
CA LEU A 431 18.60 -7.83 -9.85
C LEU A 431 18.15 -7.42 -8.44
N PHE A 432 18.49 -8.21 -7.40
CA PHE A 432 18.06 -7.91 -6.03
C PHE A 432 19.16 -8.14 -5.01
N LYS A 433 19.54 -7.05 -4.33
CA LYS A 433 20.34 -7.11 -3.10
C LYS A 433 19.42 -7.27 -1.89
N GLU A 434 19.88 -8.02 -0.89
CA GLU A 434 19.14 -8.22 0.37
C GLU A 434 19.25 -6.95 1.24
N ASP A 435 18.16 -6.58 1.90
CA ASP A 435 18.08 -5.38 2.73
C ASP A 435 18.30 -5.74 4.21
N ASN A 436 19.05 -4.90 4.93
CA ASN A 436 19.36 -5.08 6.36
C ASN A 436 18.23 -4.59 7.27
N ILE A 437 17.02 -5.14 7.14
CA ILE A 437 15.87 -4.83 8.03
C ILE A 437 16.20 -5.18 9.50
N LEU A 438 17.07 -6.15 9.71
CA LEU A 438 17.55 -6.59 11.03
C LEU A 438 18.06 -5.44 11.89
N LEU A 439 18.79 -4.49 11.31
CA LEU A 439 19.37 -3.36 12.06
C LEU A 439 18.27 -2.43 12.59
N ALA A 440 17.24 -2.14 11.79
CA ALA A 440 16.11 -1.32 12.21
C ALA A 440 15.33 -1.97 13.36
N THR A 441 15.11 -3.29 13.30
CA THR A 441 14.45 -4.03 14.38
C THR A 441 15.26 -4.06 15.67
N ILE A 442 16.59 -4.14 15.58
CA ILE A 442 17.50 -4.11 16.74
C ILE A 442 17.52 -2.71 17.39
N CYS A 443 17.62 -1.64 16.60
CA CYS A 443 17.58 -0.29 17.15
C CYS A 443 16.23 0.01 17.82
N SER A 444 15.14 -0.49 17.23
CA SER A 444 13.78 -0.30 17.77
C SER A 444 13.57 -1.03 19.09
N SER A 445 14.09 -2.25 19.24
CA SER A 445 13.99 -3.00 20.50
C SER A 445 14.78 -2.32 21.63
N VAL A 446 15.96 -1.77 21.34
CA VAL A 446 16.75 -0.99 22.30
C VAL A 446 15.99 0.26 22.77
N ILE A 447 15.35 0.99 21.85
CA ILE A 447 14.52 2.17 22.18
C ILE A 447 13.33 1.76 23.06
N GLY A 448 12.63 0.67 22.71
CA GLY A 448 11.53 0.15 23.51
C GLY A 448 11.94 -0.19 24.95
N ILE A 449 13.08 -0.88 25.12
CA ILE A 449 13.62 -1.22 26.45
C ILE A 449 13.99 0.05 27.23
N TYR A 450 14.62 1.04 26.58
CA TYR A 450 14.97 2.30 27.23
C TYR A 450 13.73 3.07 27.70
N ILE A 451 12.69 3.14 26.87
CA ILE A 451 11.41 3.75 27.22
C ILE A 451 10.80 3.03 28.43
N ALA A 452 10.88 1.69 28.49
CA ALA A 452 10.35 0.93 29.61
C ALA A 452 11.01 1.27 30.95
N LEU A 453 12.33 1.47 30.94
CA LEU A 453 13.10 1.78 32.14
C LEU A 453 12.84 3.19 32.68
N GLN A 454 12.31 4.11 31.87
CA GLN A 454 12.08 5.51 32.26
C GLN A 454 10.68 5.77 32.81
N PHE A 455 9.74 4.83 32.71
CA PHE A 455 8.36 5.01 33.17
C PHE A 455 8.10 4.65 34.64
N GLY A 456 9.12 4.63 35.50
CA GLY A 456 9.03 4.12 36.89
C GLY A 456 7.97 4.77 37.79
N ASP A 457 7.58 6.03 37.56
CA ASP A 457 6.52 6.73 38.31
C ASP A 457 5.53 7.38 37.31
N GLN A 458 4.33 6.81 37.13
CA GLN A 458 3.29 7.33 36.23
C GLN A 458 1.92 7.34 36.91
N ASN A 459 1.12 8.39 36.67
CA ASN A 459 -0.23 8.47 37.25
C ASN A 459 -1.26 7.79 36.32
N VAL A 460 -1.62 6.53 36.64
CA VAL A 460 -2.58 5.74 35.85
C VAL A 460 -4.04 6.16 36.10
N ALA A 461 -4.33 6.82 37.23
CA ALA A 461 -5.69 7.23 37.61
C ALA A 461 -6.27 8.36 36.73
N TYR A 462 -5.41 9.13 36.05
CA TYR A 462 -5.84 10.25 35.18
C TYR A 462 -6.71 9.83 34.00
N LEU A 463 -6.60 8.58 33.53
CA LEU A 463 -7.38 8.03 32.40
C LEU A 463 -8.90 8.00 32.65
N VAL A 464 -9.35 8.26 33.88
CA VAL A 464 -10.78 8.25 34.25
C VAL A 464 -11.20 9.54 34.96
N HIS A 465 -10.34 10.56 35.07
CA HIS A 465 -10.77 11.79 35.73
C HIS A 465 -11.90 12.47 34.93
N PRO A 466 -13.13 12.51 35.46
CA PRO A 466 -14.25 13.09 34.76
C PRO A 466 -14.10 14.61 34.85
N CYS A 467 -13.76 15.24 33.73
CA CYS A 467 -14.12 16.63 33.44
C CYS A 467 -13.67 17.77 34.38
N ASN A 468 -12.68 17.62 35.27
CA ASN A 468 -12.07 18.76 35.97
C ASN A 468 -10.55 18.61 36.14
N ILE A 469 -9.79 19.52 35.52
CA ILE A 469 -8.32 19.66 35.68
C ILE A 469 -7.97 20.35 37.02
N SER A 470 -8.90 20.45 37.97
CA SER A 470 -8.65 21.09 39.26
C SER A 470 -9.05 20.16 40.40
N ASN A 471 -8.04 19.81 41.21
CA ASN A 471 -8.14 19.41 42.62
C ASN A 471 -8.21 17.91 42.94
N ILE A 472 -7.26 17.11 42.45
CA ILE A 472 -6.67 16.08 43.33
C ILE A 472 -5.16 16.31 43.35
N THR A 473 -4.71 16.97 44.41
CA THR A 473 -3.30 16.99 44.79
C THR A 473 -2.87 15.58 45.16
N SER A 474 -1.65 15.22 44.79
CA SER A 474 -0.93 13.96 45.04
C SER A 474 -0.79 13.53 46.52
N ASN A 475 -1.54 14.11 47.45
CA ASN A 475 -1.43 13.83 48.88
C ASN A 475 -2.37 12.72 49.37
N ASP A 476 -3.31 12.25 48.54
CA ASP A 476 -4.27 11.21 48.96
C ASP A 476 -3.83 9.79 48.55
N CYS A 477 -2.61 9.64 48.01
CA CYS A 477 -1.95 8.35 47.79
C CYS A 477 -0.49 8.47 48.25
N PHE A 478 -0.29 8.37 49.56
CA PHE A 478 1.00 8.02 50.18
C PHE A 478 0.76 6.94 51.23
#